data_AF-A0A9K3H8Z3-F1
#
_entry.id   AF-A0A9K3H8Z3-F1
#
_cell.length_a   1.000
_cell.length_b   1.000
_cell.length_c   1.000
_cell.angle_alpha   90.00
_cell.angle_beta   90.00
_cell.angle_gamma   90.00
#
_symmetry.space_group_name_H-M   'P 1'
#
loop_
_entity.id
_entity.type
_entity.pdbx_description
1 polymer ?
#
loop_
_entity_poly.entity_id
_entity_poly.type
_entity_poly.pdbx_seq_one_letter_code
_entity_poly.pdbx_strand_id
1 'polypeptide(L)' 'MDYVSPEGLRLDGRRPMEMRQFRAELGAVSRADRTAVFQMGDGD' A
#
# COMPACT_ATOMS: atom_id res chain seq x y z
N MET A 1 19.91 -5.45 11.77
CA MET A 1 19.00 -4.37 11.35
C MET A 1 17.72 -4.57 12.11
N ASP A 2 17.40 -3.68 13.04
CA ASP A 2 16.18 -3.81 13.84
C ASP A 2 14.97 -3.51 12.94
N TYR A 3 14.06 -4.47 12.84
CA TYR A 3 12.84 -4.34 12.03
C TYR A 3 11.90 -3.27 12.61
N VAL A 4 11.99 -3.05 13.93
CA VAL A 4 11.29 -2.00 14.67
C VAL A 4 12.30 -1.33 15.60
N SER A 5 12.39 0.00 15.53
CA SER A 5 13.28 0.79 16.38
C SER A 5 12.80 0.82 17.85
N PRO A 6 13.66 1.19 18.82
CA PRO A 6 13.24 1.38 20.21
C PRO A 6 12.09 2.39 20.39
N GLU A 7 11.98 3.36 19.48
CA GLU A 7 10.89 4.34 19.44
C GLU A 7 9.59 3.73 18.87
N GLY A 8 9.62 2.47 18.42
CA GLY A 8 8.49 1.72 17.89
C GLY A 8 8.16 2.03 16.43
N LEU A 9 9.16 2.38 15.62
CA LEU A 9 9.02 2.71 14.20
C LEU A 9 9.63 1.61 13.31
N ARG A 10 8.98 1.29 12.20
CA ARG A 10 9.56 0.42 11.17
C ARG A 10 10.57 1.16 10.31
N LEU A 11 11.25 0.42 9.43
CA LEU A 11 12.20 0.95 8.44
C LEU A 11 11.63 2.03 7.53
N ASP A 12 10.33 2.01 7.27
CA ASP A 12 9.61 2.99 6.45
C ASP A 12 9.00 4.14 7.27
N GLY A 13 9.45 4.31 8.52
CA GLY A 13 9.04 5.39 9.43
C GLY A 13 7.63 5.25 10.01
N ARG A 14 6.88 4.22 9.63
CA ARG A 14 5.51 3.98 10.09
C ARG A 14 5.45 3.08 11.32
N ARG A 15 4.36 3.17 12.08
CA ARG A 15 4.08 2.25 13.18
C ARG A 15 3.78 0.84 12.65
N PRO A 16 3.97 -0.23 13.45
CA PRO A 16 3.71 -1.59 13.02
C PRO A 16 2.29 -1.83 12.47
N MET A 17 1.29 -1.13 13.03
CA MET A 17 -0.11 -1.26 12.63
C MET A 17 -0.54 -0.31 11.50
N GLU A 18 0.35 0.58 11.04
CA GLU A 18 0.05 1.51 9.96
C GLU A 18 0.29 0.86 8.58
N MET A 19 -0.75 0.87 7.74
CA MET A 19 -0.67 0.34 6.39
C MET A 19 0.12 1.27 5.44
N ARG A 20 0.51 0.73 4.29
CA ARG A 20 1.03 1.52 3.16
C ARG A 20 -0.11 2.29 2.50
N GLN A 21 0.23 3.33 1.75
CA GLN A 21 -0.74 4.01 0.90
C GLN A 21 -1.45 2.96 0.03
N PHE A 22 -2.78 3.06 -0.06
CA PHE A 22 -3.61 2.20 -0.88
C PHE A 22 -4.39 3.08 -1.86
N ARG A 23 -4.26 2.79 -3.14
CA ARG A 23 -4.97 3.47 -4.22
C ARG A 23 -5.76 2.44 -5.01
N ALA A 24 -7.01 2.73 -5.28
CA ALA A 24 -7.88 1.89 -6.08
C ALA A 24 -8.52 2.71 -7.20
N GLU A 25 -8.55 2.16 -8.40
CA GLU A 25 -9.25 2.72 -9.55
C GLU A 25 -10.25 1.68 -10.07
N LEU A 26 -11.53 2.06 -10.15
CA LEU A 26 -12.58 1.22 -10.70
C LEU A 26 -12.79 1.55 -12.18
N GLY A 27 -13.11 0.53 -12.98
CA GLY A 27 -13.37 0.70 -14.41
C GLY A 27 -12.12 0.95 -15.26
N ALA A 28 -10.93 0.58 -14.76
CA ALA A 28 -9.64 0.81 -15.42
C ALA A 28 -9.54 0.22 -16.84
N VAL A 29 -10.35 -0.80 -17.18
CA VAL A 29 -10.41 -1.38 -18.53
C VAL A 29 -11.79 -1.20 -19.11
N SER A 30 -11.85 -0.50 -20.25
CA SER A 30 -13.10 -0.12 -20.94
C SER A 30 -13.83 -1.28 -21.65
N ARG A 31 -13.15 -2.40 -21.88
CA ARG A 31 -13.69 -3.59 -22.58
C ARG A 31 -14.14 -4.71 -21.63
N ALA A 32 -14.23 -4.44 -20.34
CA ALA A 32 -14.62 -5.43 -19.34
C ALA A 32 -15.71 -4.86 -18.44
N ASP A 33 -16.68 -5.70 -18.10
CA ASP A 33 -17.91 -5.25 -17.41
C ASP A 33 -17.65 -4.68 -16.02
N ARG A 34 -16.64 -5.21 -15.31
CA ARG A 34 -16.23 -4.74 -13.99
C ARG A 34 -14.73 -4.95 -13.81
N THR A 35 -13.99 -3.86 -13.66
CA THR A 35 -12.55 -3.91 -13.44
C THR A 35 -12.15 -3.00 -12.29
N ALA A 36 -11.03 -3.36 -11.66
CA ALA A 36 -10.40 -2.55 -10.64
C ALA A 36 -8.89 -2.74 -10.71
N VAL A 37 -8.14 -1.66 -10.54
CA VAL A 37 -6.69 -1.67 -10.33
C VAL A 37 -6.43 -1.21 -8.91
N PHE A 38 -5.55 -1.92 -8.21
CA PHE A 38 -5.16 -1.61 -6.85
C PHE A 38 -3.65 -1.44 -6.79
N GLN A 39 -3.20 -0.34 -6.20
CA GLN A 39 -1.80 -0.08 -5.90
C GLN A 39 -1.63 0.02 -4.39
N MET A 40 -0.65 -0.70 -3.85
CA MET A 40 -0.35 -0.73 -2.42
C MET A 40 1.13 -0.42 -2.20
N GLY A 41 1.42 0.67 -1.48
CA GLY A 41 2.78 1.18 -1.32
C GLY A 41 3.38 1.59 -2.65
N ASP A 42 4.69 1.40 -2.79
CA ASP A 42 5.45 1.70 -4.01
C ASP A 42 5.27 0.64 -5.11
N GLY A 43 4.20 -0.16 -5.07
CA GLY A 43 3.95 -1.19 -6.07
C GLY A 43 3.73 -0.57 -7.45
N ASP A 44 4.69 -0.76 -8.34
CA ASP A 44 4.55 -0.58 -9.80
C ASP A 44 3.53 -1.60 -10.36
#